data_AF-A0A1V2GU95-F1
#
_entry.id   AF-A0A1V2GU95-F1
#
_cell.length_a   1.000
_cell.length_b   1.000
_cell.length_c   1.000
_cell.angle_alpha   90.00
_cell.angle_beta   90.00
_cell.angle_gamma   90.00
#
_symmetry.space_group_name_H-M   'P 1'
#
loop_
_entity.id
_entity.type
_entity.pdbx_description
1 polymer ?
#
loop_
_entity_poly.entity_id
_entity_poly.type
_entity_poly.pdbx_seq_one_letter_code
_entity_poly.pdbx_strand_id
1 'polypeptide(L)'
;MPSLAGSANPEGLPQDTPLAGLTSFDLTTAEGMAMLRHFDARLRRLGDPGAQRAAVRRLRCRAPLSNRAAGLLVLPGGALALREGEAVLVCDPAGVQALAGAQLARLLALLAGAADLVSVVHGPAGLRRLAGLPPSGSLQAATLLPAGRLLAPLLPPAAGWNGPALLRWGRMGCQRGGGQDGVVAWPMRPAPARLALGASVAGEALLPAAAPVAPEIWDAPEGDDRYQLLSTGLFAHLDELLGNEVSDLLRFELVDHWTDGEDSLASELADGIGLLPACFATPHDRPVAMAALAGWPRAADLLRGAGEPLALLGIAARDWGPAWRPALRQSFLRQLRGLLPAGSPALLVPEDVRAAPQPVAQLAADRQLRAGGDDLSILLPLPPHPSGLLRLADRLAGGIGAPVLLGAPAWGLCHRFDPAGGGESGNAAWFGHAMPEPGLG
;
A
#
# COMPACT_ATOMS: atom_id res chain seq x y z
N MET A 1 8.75 34.49 -36.73
CA MET A 1 7.87 33.44 -37.29
C MET A 1 7.46 32.55 -36.13
N PRO A 2 6.16 32.50 -35.76
CA PRO A 2 5.70 31.98 -34.48
C PRO A 2 5.47 30.45 -34.48
N SER A 3 5.70 29.86 -33.31
CA SER A 3 5.03 28.72 -32.65
C SER A 3 4.27 27.68 -33.48
N LEU A 4 4.80 26.44 -33.48
CA LEU A 4 4.03 25.20 -33.70
C LEU A 4 3.78 24.55 -32.33
N ALA A 5 2.76 25.04 -31.63
CA ALA A 5 2.12 24.34 -30.53
C ALA A 5 0.77 23.81 -31.03
N GLY A 6 0.76 22.55 -31.48
CA GLY A 6 -0.45 21.79 -31.73
C GLY A 6 -0.72 20.89 -30.53
N SER A 7 -1.38 21.44 -29.52
CA SER A 7 -2.03 20.66 -28.46
C SER A 7 -3.15 19.84 -29.11
N ALA A 8 -2.89 18.56 -29.34
CA ALA A 8 -3.93 17.59 -29.66
C ALA A 8 -4.63 17.23 -28.35
N ASN A 9 -5.65 18.02 -27.99
CA ASN A 9 -6.70 17.57 -27.08
C ASN A 9 -7.31 16.28 -27.66
N PRO A 10 -7.40 15.17 -26.90
CA PRO A 10 -8.12 14.00 -27.37
C PRO A 10 -9.62 14.31 -27.37
N GLU A 11 -10.11 14.63 -28.56
CA GLU A 11 -11.48 14.49 -29.06
C GLU A 11 -12.61 14.39 -28.00
N GLY A 12 -13.14 15.54 -27.63
CA GLY A 12 -14.51 15.62 -27.11
C GLY A 12 -15.49 15.17 -28.20
N LEU A 13 -16.43 14.28 -27.85
CA LEU A 13 -17.59 14.03 -28.72
C LEU A 13 -18.35 15.35 -28.93
N PRO A 14 -19.09 15.49 -30.05
CA PRO A 14 -20.02 16.58 -30.24
C PRO A 14 -20.91 16.74 -28.99
N GLN A 15 -21.04 17.97 -28.49
CA GLN A 15 -21.87 18.32 -27.33
C GLN A 15 -23.37 17.97 -27.52
N ASP A 16 -23.74 17.52 -28.73
CA ASP A 16 -25.10 17.10 -29.12
C ASP A 16 -25.39 15.60 -28.92
N THR A 17 -24.55 14.87 -28.18
CA THR A 17 -24.88 13.48 -27.83
C THR A 17 -25.84 13.42 -26.64
N PRO A 18 -26.85 12.53 -26.64
CA PRO A 18 -27.84 12.43 -25.55
C PRO A 18 -27.26 12.00 -24.20
N LEU A 19 -25.95 11.76 -24.10
CA LEU A 19 -25.22 11.40 -22.88
C LEU A 19 -24.34 12.54 -22.36
N ALA A 20 -24.32 13.69 -23.02
CA ALA A 20 -23.58 14.87 -22.57
C ALA A 20 -24.11 15.35 -21.20
N GLY A 21 -23.22 15.43 -20.20
CA GLY A 21 -23.52 15.93 -18.85
C GLY A 21 -23.77 14.88 -17.76
N LEU A 22 -23.79 13.58 -18.09
CA LEU A 22 -24.01 12.49 -17.13
C LEU A 22 -22.75 11.64 -16.93
N THR A 23 -21.74 12.17 -16.26
CA THR A 23 -20.42 11.52 -16.14
C THR A 23 -20.09 11.01 -14.74
N SER A 24 -20.88 11.34 -13.71
CA SER A 24 -20.65 10.80 -12.38
C SER A 24 -21.94 10.51 -11.63
N PHE A 25 -22.01 9.31 -11.05
CA PHE A 25 -23.18 8.82 -10.31
C PHE A 25 -22.77 8.29 -8.95
N ASP A 26 -23.51 8.69 -7.90
CA ASP A 26 -23.34 8.11 -6.57
C ASP A 26 -24.34 6.96 -6.36
N LEU A 27 -23.87 5.73 -6.58
CA LEU A 27 -24.71 4.53 -6.49
C LEU A 27 -25.06 4.18 -5.04
N THR A 28 -24.54 4.92 -4.05
CA THR A 28 -24.99 4.82 -2.65
C THR A 28 -26.39 5.41 -2.45
N THR A 29 -26.91 6.14 -3.44
CA THR A 29 -28.18 6.85 -3.37
C THR A 29 -29.19 6.29 -4.37
N ALA A 30 -30.48 6.36 -4.01
CA ALA A 30 -31.56 6.00 -4.92
C ALA A 30 -31.59 6.88 -6.19
N GLU A 31 -31.20 8.16 -6.07
CA GLU A 31 -31.09 9.09 -7.19
C GLU A 31 -29.99 8.66 -8.17
N GLY A 32 -28.78 8.38 -7.68
CA GLY A 32 -27.69 7.90 -8.52
C GLY A 32 -28.03 6.59 -9.23
N MET A 33 -28.79 5.71 -8.57
CA MET A 33 -29.31 4.50 -9.23
C MET A 33 -30.35 4.79 -10.31
N ALA A 34 -31.27 5.72 -10.07
CA ALA A 34 -32.20 6.16 -11.10
C ALA A 34 -31.45 6.77 -12.31
N MET A 35 -30.39 7.55 -12.08
CA MET A 35 -29.56 8.12 -13.14
C MET A 35 -28.83 7.04 -13.94
N LEU A 36 -28.30 6.00 -13.30
CA LEU A 36 -27.68 4.88 -14.00
C LEU A 36 -28.69 4.12 -14.88
N ARG A 37 -29.91 3.88 -14.37
CA ARG A 37 -31.01 3.26 -15.15
C ARG A 37 -31.41 4.10 -16.35
N HIS A 38 -31.42 5.41 -16.21
CA HIS A 38 -31.67 6.32 -17.32
C HIS A 38 -30.53 6.34 -18.33
N PHE A 39 -29.28 6.28 -17.87
CA PHE A 39 -28.10 6.10 -18.73
C PHE A 39 -28.21 4.80 -19.53
N ASP A 40 -28.55 3.68 -18.89
CA ASP A 40 -28.76 2.37 -19.54
C ASP A 40 -29.78 2.44 -20.68
N ALA A 41 -30.93 3.08 -20.43
CA ALA A 41 -31.98 3.24 -21.43
C ALA A 41 -31.52 4.07 -22.64
N ARG A 42 -30.58 5.01 -22.45
CA ARG A 42 -29.97 5.82 -23.52
C ARG A 42 -28.84 5.08 -24.23
N LEU A 43 -28.01 4.32 -23.50
CA LEU A 43 -26.92 3.51 -24.02
C LEU A 43 -27.41 2.53 -25.11
N ARG A 44 -28.55 1.86 -24.85
CA ARG A 44 -29.18 0.94 -25.80
C ARG A 44 -29.63 1.59 -27.12
N ARG A 45 -29.78 2.92 -27.16
CA ARG A 45 -30.18 3.66 -28.38
C ARG A 45 -29.01 4.05 -29.27
N LEU A 46 -27.76 3.96 -28.79
CA LEU A 46 -26.58 4.32 -29.58
C LEU A 46 -26.35 3.37 -30.76
N GLY A 47 -26.80 2.12 -30.68
CA GLY A 47 -26.77 1.13 -31.78
C GLY A 47 -25.39 0.62 -32.18
N ASP A 48 -24.33 1.41 -31.99
CA ASP A 48 -22.93 1.05 -32.23
C ASP A 48 -22.25 0.54 -30.94
N PRO A 49 -21.72 -0.71 -30.92
CA PRO A 49 -21.00 -1.25 -29.76
C PRO A 49 -19.79 -0.42 -29.34
N GLY A 50 -19.03 0.14 -30.29
CA GLY A 50 -17.84 0.95 -29.97
C GLY A 50 -18.19 2.21 -29.19
N ALA A 51 -19.20 2.94 -29.64
CA ALA A 51 -19.74 4.10 -28.97
C ALA A 51 -20.34 3.76 -27.58
N GLN A 52 -20.95 2.59 -27.43
CA GLN A 52 -21.46 2.12 -26.14
C GLN A 52 -20.32 1.90 -25.13
N ARG A 53 -19.26 1.17 -25.50
CA ARG A 53 -18.09 0.98 -24.61
C ARG A 53 -17.45 2.31 -24.24
N ALA A 54 -17.26 3.18 -25.22
CA ALA A 54 -16.66 4.49 -25.01
C ALA A 54 -17.50 5.37 -24.07
N ALA A 55 -18.83 5.25 -24.10
CA ALA A 55 -19.72 5.94 -23.19
C ALA A 55 -19.61 5.40 -21.75
N VAL A 56 -19.57 4.06 -21.58
CA VAL A 56 -19.42 3.42 -20.26
C VAL A 56 -18.08 3.77 -19.62
N ARG A 57 -16.98 3.76 -20.37
CA ARG A 57 -15.63 4.13 -19.89
C ARG A 57 -15.50 5.58 -19.40
N ARG A 58 -16.47 6.44 -19.71
CA ARG A 58 -16.51 7.84 -19.22
C ARG A 58 -17.29 7.97 -17.91
N LEU A 59 -17.99 6.92 -17.48
CA LEU A 59 -18.75 6.94 -16.24
C LEU A 59 -17.84 6.85 -15.03
N ARG A 60 -18.04 7.77 -14.09
CA ARG A 60 -17.42 7.74 -12.76
C ARG A 60 -18.47 7.40 -11.73
N CYS A 61 -18.62 6.11 -11.45
CA CYS A 61 -19.55 5.68 -10.41
C CYS A 61 -18.85 5.55 -9.05
N ARG A 62 -19.52 6.01 -8.00
CA ARG A 62 -19.16 5.67 -6.62
C ARG A 62 -20.05 4.51 -6.16
N ALA A 63 -19.47 3.33 -6.02
CA ALA A 63 -20.21 2.18 -5.51
C ALA A 63 -20.39 2.25 -3.98
N PRO A 64 -21.52 1.73 -3.44
CA PRO A 64 -21.64 1.43 -2.02
C PRO A 64 -20.62 0.37 -1.60
N LEU A 65 -20.30 0.34 -0.31
CA LEU A 65 -19.46 -0.70 0.26
C LEU A 65 -20.17 -2.06 0.17
N SER A 66 -19.40 -3.12 -0.03
CA SER A 66 -19.96 -4.47 0.01
C SER A 66 -20.38 -4.84 1.42
N ASN A 67 -21.48 -5.56 1.61
CA ASN A 67 -21.95 -6.00 2.93
C ASN A 67 -21.34 -7.32 3.40
N ARG A 68 -20.36 -7.86 2.66
CA ARG A 68 -19.77 -9.18 2.90
C ARG A 68 -19.07 -9.33 4.25
N ALA A 69 -18.33 -8.30 4.67
CA ALA A 69 -17.44 -8.43 5.82
C ALA A 69 -17.46 -7.17 6.70
N ALA A 70 -17.57 -7.33 8.01
CA ALA A 70 -17.57 -6.25 9.00
C ALA A 70 -16.65 -6.58 10.19
N GLY A 71 -16.29 -5.56 10.97
CA GLY A 71 -15.33 -5.69 12.07
C GLY A 71 -13.89 -5.67 11.59
N LEU A 72 -13.01 -6.44 12.24
CA LEU A 72 -11.60 -6.50 11.89
C LEU A 72 -11.42 -7.37 10.65
N LEU A 73 -10.82 -6.80 9.60
CA LEU A 73 -10.61 -7.42 8.30
C LEU A 73 -9.12 -7.63 8.07
N VAL A 74 -8.75 -8.78 7.50
CA VAL A 74 -7.46 -8.94 6.82
C VAL A 74 -7.61 -8.62 5.35
N LEU A 75 -6.69 -7.82 4.84
CA LEU A 75 -6.64 -7.40 3.43
C LEU A 75 -5.58 -8.19 2.66
N PRO A 76 -5.71 -8.27 1.32
CA PRO A 76 -4.62 -8.73 0.46
C PRO A 76 -3.30 -8.04 0.78
N GLY A 77 -2.21 -8.79 0.84
CA GLY A 77 -0.89 -8.32 1.29
C GLY A 77 -0.69 -8.34 2.81
N GLY A 78 -1.65 -8.86 3.58
CA GLY A 78 -1.53 -9.06 5.03
C GLY A 78 -1.67 -7.80 5.88
N ALA A 79 -2.25 -6.72 5.31
CA ALA A 79 -2.64 -5.53 6.06
C ALA A 79 -3.94 -5.77 6.85
N LEU A 80 -4.24 -4.89 7.81
CA LEU A 80 -5.49 -4.93 8.59
C LEU A 80 -6.31 -3.66 8.41
N ALA A 81 -7.63 -3.82 8.36
CA ALA A 81 -8.60 -2.74 8.38
C ALA A 81 -9.70 -3.01 9.40
N LEU A 82 -10.37 -1.97 9.88
CA LEU A 82 -11.51 -2.07 10.80
C LEU A 82 -12.73 -1.44 10.16
N ARG A 83 -13.79 -2.22 9.94
CA ARG A 83 -15.07 -1.74 9.41
C ARG A 83 -16.11 -1.61 10.51
N GLU A 84 -16.65 -0.40 10.65
CA GLU A 84 -17.73 -0.05 11.57
C GLU A 84 -18.86 0.63 10.76
N GLY A 85 -19.85 -0.16 10.34
CA GLY A 85 -20.91 0.31 9.43
C GLY A 85 -20.34 0.74 8.08
N GLU A 86 -20.55 2.02 7.72
CA GLU A 86 -20.04 2.62 6.48
C GLU A 86 -18.61 3.19 6.61
N ALA A 87 -18.04 3.19 7.81
CA ALA A 87 -16.67 3.63 8.03
C ALA A 87 -15.71 2.43 7.91
N VAL A 88 -14.68 2.59 7.09
CA VAL A 88 -13.52 1.69 7.07
C VAL A 88 -12.32 2.47 7.56
N LEU A 89 -11.64 1.94 8.58
CA LEU A 89 -10.42 2.50 9.14
C LEU A 89 -9.21 1.66 8.70
N VAL A 90 -8.15 2.33 8.27
CA VAL A 90 -6.89 1.71 7.86
C VAL A 90 -5.72 2.34 8.63
N CYS A 91 -4.61 1.61 8.75
CA CYS A 91 -3.41 2.13 9.39
C CYS A 91 -2.82 3.30 8.60
N ASP A 92 -2.55 4.40 9.28
CA ASP A 92 -1.80 5.53 8.74
C ASP A 92 -0.29 5.25 8.86
N PRO A 93 0.41 4.98 7.73
CA PRO A 93 1.83 4.70 7.76
C PRO A 93 2.65 5.91 8.19
N ALA A 94 2.15 7.14 8.05
CA ALA A 94 2.86 8.35 8.46
C ALA A 94 2.90 8.53 9.99
N GLY A 95 1.87 8.04 10.68
CA GLY A 95 1.68 8.17 12.12
C GLY A 95 2.44 7.15 12.97
N VAL A 96 3.26 6.29 12.36
CA VAL A 96 3.87 5.15 13.07
C VAL A 96 4.77 5.58 14.24
N GLN A 97 4.77 4.76 15.28
CA GLN A 97 5.69 4.84 16.40
C GLN A 97 6.24 3.44 16.69
N ALA A 98 7.55 3.32 16.96
CA ALA A 98 8.18 2.05 17.30
C ALA A 98 8.65 2.07 18.76
N LEU A 99 8.47 0.94 19.47
CA LEU A 99 8.96 0.73 20.83
C LEU A 99 9.72 -0.59 20.90
N ALA A 100 10.85 -0.60 21.60
CA ALA A 100 11.66 -1.79 21.85
C ALA A 100 12.27 -1.77 23.27
N GLY A 101 12.83 -2.91 23.68
CA GLY A 101 13.58 -3.04 24.92
C GLY A 101 12.75 -2.68 26.16
N ALA A 102 13.30 -1.83 27.04
CA ALA A 102 12.66 -1.48 28.31
C ALA A 102 11.28 -0.82 28.16
N GLN A 103 11.02 -0.14 27.04
CA GLN A 103 9.72 0.47 26.76
C GLN A 103 8.64 -0.58 26.44
N LEU A 104 9.03 -1.73 25.89
CA LEU A 104 8.10 -2.83 25.59
C LEU A 104 7.49 -3.40 26.87
N ALA A 105 8.30 -3.61 27.91
CA ALA A 105 7.82 -4.10 29.20
C ALA A 105 6.79 -3.14 29.84
N ARG A 106 7.02 -1.83 29.71
CA ARG A 106 6.07 -0.81 30.16
C ARG A 106 4.79 -0.80 29.33
N LEU A 107 4.88 -1.02 28.02
CA LEU A 107 3.71 -1.16 27.16
C LEU A 107 2.87 -2.38 27.54
N LEU A 108 3.50 -3.53 27.75
CA LEU A 108 2.77 -4.74 28.16
C LEU A 108 2.04 -4.53 29.49
N ALA A 109 2.66 -3.87 30.47
CA ALA A 109 2.01 -3.52 31.73
C ALA A 109 0.83 -2.55 31.54
N LEU A 110 0.97 -1.57 30.64
CA LEU A 110 -0.09 -0.63 30.29
C LEU A 110 -1.28 -1.35 29.63
N LEU A 111 -1.01 -2.29 28.72
CA LEU A 111 -2.04 -3.03 27.97
C LEU A 111 -2.69 -4.15 28.79
N ALA A 112 -2.02 -4.71 29.79
CA ALA A 112 -2.59 -5.74 30.66
C ALA A 112 -3.85 -5.27 31.40
N GLY A 113 -3.99 -3.95 31.62
CA GLY A 113 -5.18 -3.35 32.21
C GLY A 113 -6.23 -2.86 31.20
N ALA A 114 -5.97 -2.98 29.89
CA ALA A 114 -6.90 -2.54 28.86
C ALA A 114 -7.95 -3.63 28.59
N ALA A 115 -9.23 -3.26 28.69
CA ALA A 115 -10.34 -4.12 28.27
C ALA A 115 -10.42 -4.17 26.74
N ASP A 116 -11.07 -5.22 26.23
CA ASP A 116 -11.48 -5.35 24.82
C ASP A 116 -10.35 -5.33 23.78
N LEU A 117 -9.14 -5.70 24.20
CA LEU A 117 -8.05 -5.96 23.27
C LEU A 117 -8.39 -7.15 22.37
N VAL A 118 -8.16 -6.98 21.07
CA VAL A 118 -8.31 -8.04 20.08
C VAL A 118 -6.97 -8.23 19.39
N SER A 119 -6.47 -9.46 19.43
CA SER A 119 -5.25 -9.85 18.74
C SER A 119 -5.51 -10.72 17.53
N VAL A 120 -4.59 -10.67 16.59
CA VAL A 120 -4.54 -11.56 15.42
C VAL A 120 -3.13 -12.13 15.38
N VAL A 121 -3.02 -13.44 15.32
CA VAL A 121 -1.73 -14.15 15.32
C VAL A 121 -1.66 -15.01 14.08
N HIS A 122 -0.53 -14.93 13.37
CA HIS A 122 -0.23 -15.82 12.28
C HIS A 122 0.49 -17.07 12.81
N GLY A 123 -0.13 -18.24 12.60
CA GLY A 123 0.49 -19.53 12.88
C GLY A 123 0.57 -20.40 11.62
N PRO A 124 1.01 -21.66 11.76
CA PRO A 124 1.16 -22.58 10.62
C PRO A 124 -0.13 -22.82 9.82
N ALA A 125 -1.30 -22.67 10.44
CA ALA A 125 -2.60 -22.88 9.83
C ALA A 125 -3.24 -21.59 9.27
N GLY A 126 -2.54 -20.45 9.30
CA GLY A 126 -3.06 -19.15 8.88
C GLY A 126 -3.34 -18.19 10.04
N LEU A 127 -4.19 -17.19 9.80
CA LEU A 127 -4.46 -16.11 10.74
C LEU A 127 -5.60 -16.46 11.68
N ARG A 128 -5.39 -16.24 12.98
CA ARG A 128 -6.42 -16.48 13.99
C ARG A 128 -6.61 -15.26 14.88
N ARG A 129 -7.88 -14.89 15.09
CA ARG A 129 -8.27 -13.90 16.08
C ARG A 129 -8.26 -14.48 17.50
N LEU A 130 -7.75 -13.70 18.45
CA LEU A 130 -7.68 -13.98 19.87
C LEU A 130 -8.25 -12.80 20.66
N ALA A 131 -8.81 -13.08 21.84
CA ALA A 131 -9.13 -12.05 22.82
C ALA A 131 -7.88 -11.76 23.67
N GLY A 132 -7.64 -10.49 23.98
CA GLY A 132 -6.48 -10.06 24.77
C GLY A 132 -5.21 -9.87 23.95
N LEU A 133 -4.07 -9.89 24.65
CA LEU A 133 -2.73 -9.80 24.06
C LEU A 133 -2.32 -11.13 23.39
N PRO A 134 -1.44 -11.08 22.38
CA PRO A 134 -0.97 -12.30 21.73
C PRO A 134 0.00 -13.06 22.66
N PRO A 135 0.24 -14.36 22.41
CA PRO A 135 1.26 -15.11 23.12
C PRO A 135 2.64 -14.45 22.97
N SER A 136 3.40 -14.41 24.06
CA SER A 136 4.78 -13.89 24.07
C SER A 136 5.65 -14.60 23.03
N GLY A 137 6.48 -13.85 22.31
CA GLY A 137 7.37 -14.37 21.27
C GLY A 137 6.70 -14.68 19.93
N SER A 138 5.42 -14.29 19.75
CA SER A 138 4.76 -14.36 18.45
C SER A 138 5.49 -13.47 17.44
N LEU A 139 6.03 -14.07 16.37
CA LEU A 139 6.85 -13.37 15.37
C LEU A 139 6.02 -12.46 14.45
N GLN A 140 4.77 -12.82 14.23
CA GLN A 140 3.80 -12.07 13.44
C GLN A 140 2.46 -12.04 14.19
N ALA A 141 2.25 -10.98 14.96
CA ALA A 141 0.98 -10.72 15.61
C ALA A 141 0.61 -9.25 15.49
N ALA A 142 -0.68 -8.95 15.53
CA ALA A 142 -1.19 -7.60 15.67
C ALA A 142 -2.22 -7.51 16.80
N THR A 143 -2.32 -6.37 17.45
CA THR A 143 -3.36 -6.07 18.45
C THR A 143 -4.07 -4.79 18.08
N LEU A 144 -5.39 -4.87 17.94
CA LEU A 144 -6.25 -3.71 17.86
C LEU A 144 -6.46 -3.14 19.27
N LEU A 145 -6.08 -1.88 19.43
CA LEU A 145 -6.33 -1.07 20.62
C LEU A 145 -7.51 -0.12 20.31
N PRO A 146 -8.65 -0.24 21.01
CA PRO A 146 -9.83 0.59 20.72
C PRO A 146 -9.58 2.11 20.84
N ALA A 147 -8.65 2.52 21.69
CA ALA A 147 -8.30 3.93 21.89
C ALA A 147 -6.78 4.13 21.86
N GLY A 148 -6.26 4.63 20.73
CA GLY A 148 -4.83 4.87 20.49
C GLY A 148 -4.19 5.84 21.49
N ARG A 149 -4.94 6.83 21.97
CA ARG A 149 -4.49 7.78 23.01
C ARG A 149 -4.01 7.14 24.31
N LEU A 150 -4.41 5.90 24.59
CA LEU A 150 -3.92 5.15 25.76
C LEU A 150 -2.40 4.99 25.74
N LEU A 151 -1.77 5.06 24.56
CA LEU A 151 -0.32 4.97 24.40
C LEU A 151 0.44 6.25 24.79
N ALA A 152 -0.25 7.39 25.00
CA ALA A 152 0.35 8.70 25.29
C ALA A 152 1.42 8.71 26.41
N PRO A 153 1.29 7.94 27.52
CA PRO A 153 2.31 7.88 28.57
C PRO A 153 3.67 7.31 28.11
N LEU A 154 3.69 6.56 27.02
CA LEU A 154 4.89 5.96 26.43
C LEU A 154 5.27 6.62 25.10
N LEU A 155 4.26 7.10 24.37
CA LEU A 155 4.36 7.69 23.05
C LEU A 155 3.64 9.04 23.06
N PRO A 156 4.30 10.16 23.45
CA PRO A 156 3.66 11.47 23.51
C PRO A 156 2.89 11.87 22.24
N PRO A 157 3.36 11.56 20.99
CA PRO A 157 2.58 11.84 19.78
C PRO A 157 1.21 11.13 19.71
N ALA A 158 1.04 10.01 20.42
CA ALA A 158 -0.21 9.26 20.44
C ALA A 158 -1.34 10.00 21.19
N ALA A 159 -1.03 11.05 21.97
CA ALA A 159 -2.05 11.89 22.60
C ALA A 159 -3.02 12.51 21.59
N GLY A 160 -2.59 12.74 20.34
CA GLY A 160 -3.42 13.26 19.25
C GLY A 160 -4.20 12.20 18.47
N TRP A 161 -4.14 10.91 18.84
CA TRP A 161 -4.81 9.84 18.12
C TRP A 161 -6.27 9.71 18.56
N ASN A 162 -7.17 10.24 17.75
CA ASN A 162 -8.61 10.36 18.06
C ASN A 162 -9.44 9.09 17.81
N GLY A 163 -8.80 7.93 17.68
CA GLY A 163 -9.48 6.67 17.34
C GLY A 163 -8.65 5.44 17.70
N PRO A 164 -8.96 4.27 17.11
CA PRO A 164 -8.23 3.04 17.32
C PRO A 164 -6.77 3.15 16.87
N ALA A 165 -5.94 2.28 17.43
CA ALA A 165 -4.57 2.07 16.97
C ALA A 165 -4.30 0.58 16.78
N LEU A 166 -3.43 0.25 15.84
CA LEU A 166 -2.98 -1.10 15.61
C LEU A 166 -1.53 -1.25 16.09
N LEU A 167 -1.28 -2.27 16.89
CA LEU A 167 0.04 -2.63 17.39
C LEU A 167 0.52 -3.89 16.68
N ARG A 168 1.50 -3.81 15.79
CA ARG A 168 2.18 -4.99 15.25
C ARG A 168 3.34 -5.38 16.13
N TRP A 169 3.34 -6.64 16.55
CA TRP A 169 4.39 -7.28 17.32
C TRP A 169 5.34 -8.01 16.38
N GLY A 170 6.63 -7.93 16.66
CA GLY A 170 7.64 -8.67 15.92
C GLY A 170 9.05 -8.36 16.39
N ARG A 171 10.02 -8.95 15.72
CA ARG A 171 11.44 -8.70 16.01
C ARG A 171 11.89 -7.39 15.39
N MET A 172 12.60 -6.57 16.17
CA MET A 172 13.29 -5.37 15.69
C MET A 172 14.81 -5.58 15.82
N GLY A 173 15.47 -5.87 14.68
CA GLY A 173 16.92 -6.15 14.59
C GLY A 173 17.38 -7.50 15.14
N CYS A 174 18.66 -7.86 14.96
CA CYS A 174 19.31 -9.04 15.55
C CYS A 174 20.68 -8.75 16.18
N GLN A 175 20.78 -8.52 17.49
CA GLN A 175 22.11 -8.59 18.12
C GLN A 175 22.57 -10.05 18.09
N ARG A 176 23.60 -10.37 17.29
CA ARG A 176 24.32 -11.67 17.20
C ARG A 176 23.67 -12.81 18.00
N GLY A 177 22.59 -13.38 17.46
CA GLY A 177 21.91 -14.54 18.02
C GLY A 177 20.57 -14.31 18.74
N GLY A 178 20.10 -13.08 18.93
CA GLY A 178 18.77 -12.81 19.50
C GLY A 178 18.23 -11.44 19.09
N GLY A 179 17.19 -11.41 18.27
CA GLY A 179 16.46 -10.16 18.01
C GLY A 179 15.74 -9.67 19.25
N GLN A 180 15.64 -8.35 19.42
CA GLN A 180 14.82 -7.80 20.49
C GLN A 180 13.37 -7.79 20.01
N ASP A 181 12.48 -8.28 20.86
CA ASP A 181 11.05 -8.10 20.64
C ASP A 181 10.74 -6.60 20.66
N GLY A 182 9.87 -6.19 19.75
CA GLY A 182 9.44 -4.82 19.60
C GLY A 182 8.02 -4.75 19.07
N VAL A 183 7.54 -3.53 19.02
CA VAL A 183 6.18 -3.24 18.60
C VAL A 183 6.16 -1.96 17.78
N VAL A 184 5.32 -1.98 16.77
CA VAL A 184 5.07 -0.86 15.88
C VAL A 184 3.61 -0.49 16.00
N ALA A 185 3.35 0.75 16.38
CA ALA A 185 2.02 1.28 16.60
C ALA A 185 1.63 2.22 15.46
N TRP A 186 0.48 2.00 14.84
CA TRP A 186 -0.12 2.91 13.87
C TRP A 186 -1.46 3.44 14.37
N PRO A 187 -1.74 4.75 14.25
CA PRO A 187 -3.10 5.23 14.35
C PRO A 187 -3.91 4.71 13.16
N MET A 188 -5.16 4.31 13.42
CA MET A 188 -6.10 3.99 12.35
C MET A 188 -6.91 5.23 11.99
N ARG A 189 -7.10 5.49 10.70
CA ARG A 189 -7.83 6.65 10.17
C ARG A 189 -8.87 6.22 9.14
N PRO A 190 -9.95 7.00 8.94
CA PRO A 190 -10.90 6.76 7.87
C PRO A 190 -10.19 6.64 6.51
N ALA A 191 -10.44 5.52 5.84
CA ALA A 191 -9.95 5.27 4.50
C ALA A 191 -10.67 6.18 3.50
N PRO A 192 -9.97 6.67 2.46
CA PRO A 192 -10.63 7.26 1.30
C PRO A 192 -11.65 6.29 0.68
N ALA A 193 -12.69 6.81 0.04
CA ALA A 193 -13.83 6.02 -0.44
C ALA A 193 -13.43 4.82 -1.33
N ARG A 194 -12.44 4.99 -2.22
CA ARG A 194 -11.92 3.91 -3.07
C ARG A 194 -11.26 2.81 -2.22
N LEU A 195 -10.35 3.18 -1.33
CA LEU A 195 -9.68 2.21 -0.46
C LEU A 195 -10.67 1.51 0.49
N ALA A 196 -11.68 2.22 0.98
CA ALA A 196 -12.79 1.63 1.75
C ALA A 196 -13.57 0.59 0.92
N LEU A 197 -13.86 0.88 -0.35
CA LEU A 197 -14.47 -0.08 -1.27
C LEU A 197 -13.58 -1.32 -1.44
N GLY A 198 -12.29 -1.12 -1.75
CA GLY A 198 -11.32 -2.22 -1.88
C GLY A 198 -11.26 -3.12 -0.65
N ALA A 199 -11.18 -2.52 0.53
CA ALA A 199 -11.22 -3.25 1.79
C ALA A 199 -12.54 -4.00 2.00
N SER A 200 -13.67 -3.44 1.56
CA SER A 200 -14.99 -4.09 1.71
C SER A 200 -15.21 -5.28 0.77
N VAL A 201 -14.62 -5.26 -0.43
CA VAL A 201 -14.83 -6.31 -1.45
C VAL A 201 -13.81 -7.44 -1.38
N ALA A 202 -12.59 -7.15 -0.92
CA ALA A 202 -11.48 -8.11 -0.85
C ALA A 202 -11.04 -8.44 0.59
N GLY A 203 -11.54 -7.73 1.60
CA GLY A 203 -11.21 -7.99 2.99
C GLY A 203 -11.96 -9.19 3.56
N GLU A 204 -11.24 -10.07 4.24
CA GLU A 204 -11.81 -11.23 4.92
C GLU A 204 -12.01 -10.95 6.41
N ALA A 205 -13.18 -11.29 6.94
CA ALA A 205 -13.53 -10.99 8.32
C ALA A 205 -12.84 -11.93 9.31
N LEU A 206 -12.14 -11.35 10.29
CA LEU A 206 -11.54 -12.09 11.39
C LEU A 206 -12.57 -12.31 12.51
N LEU A 207 -13.38 -13.35 12.33
CA LEU A 207 -14.47 -13.68 13.24
C LEU A 207 -13.96 -14.28 14.57
N PRO A 208 -14.63 -14.01 15.71
CA PRO A 208 -14.28 -14.65 16.98
C PRO A 208 -14.58 -16.15 16.93
N ALA A 209 -13.67 -16.97 17.46
CA ALA A 209 -13.80 -18.44 17.54
C ALA A 209 -14.01 -19.17 16.18
N ALA A 210 -13.72 -18.51 15.05
CA ALA A 210 -13.76 -19.12 13.73
C ALA A 210 -12.48 -19.92 13.41
N ALA A 211 -12.55 -20.71 12.34
CA ALA A 211 -11.37 -21.34 11.76
C ALA A 211 -10.35 -20.27 11.34
N PRO A 212 -9.04 -20.59 11.36
CA PRO A 212 -8.03 -19.68 10.86
C PRO A 212 -8.30 -19.28 9.41
N VAL A 213 -8.10 -18.01 9.08
CA VAL A 213 -8.15 -17.53 7.69
C VAL A 213 -6.90 -18.02 6.97
N ALA A 214 -7.12 -18.80 5.91
CA ALA A 214 -6.07 -19.45 5.16
C ALA A 214 -5.22 -18.42 4.36
N PRO A 215 -3.92 -18.67 4.15
CA PRO A 215 -3.03 -17.74 3.45
C PRO A 215 -3.51 -17.33 2.06
N GLU A 216 -4.18 -18.22 1.32
CA GLU A 216 -4.61 -17.99 -0.06
C GLU A 216 -5.59 -16.82 -0.21
N ILE A 217 -6.20 -16.37 0.89
CA ILE A 217 -7.17 -15.28 0.92
C ILE A 217 -6.49 -13.91 1.10
N TRP A 218 -5.28 -13.86 1.67
CA TRP A 218 -4.64 -12.59 2.04
C TRP A 218 -3.14 -12.50 1.69
N ASP A 219 -2.48 -13.61 1.42
CA ASP A 219 -1.07 -13.68 1.03
C ASP A 219 -0.91 -13.29 -0.44
N ALA A 220 -1.01 -12.00 -0.68
CA ALA A 220 -0.88 -11.37 -1.98
C ALA A 220 0.16 -10.24 -1.87
N PRO A 221 1.46 -10.58 -1.74
CA PRO A 221 2.52 -9.59 -1.56
C PRO A 221 2.80 -8.80 -2.85
N GLU A 222 2.42 -9.30 -4.02
CA GLU A 222 2.62 -8.67 -5.33
C GLU A 222 1.33 -8.02 -5.85
N GLY A 223 1.47 -7.07 -6.78
CA GLY A 223 0.36 -6.32 -7.36
C GLY A 223 -0.63 -7.21 -8.12
N ASP A 224 -0.13 -8.16 -8.90
CA ASP A 224 -0.95 -9.05 -9.73
C ASP A 224 -1.87 -9.96 -8.88
N ASP A 225 -1.34 -10.51 -7.79
CA ASP A 225 -2.13 -11.32 -6.84
C ASP A 225 -3.24 -10.49 -6.19
N ARG A 226 -2.91 -9.26 -5.76
CA ARG A 226 -3.90 -8.33 -5.18
C ARG A 226 -4.97 -7.97 -6.20
N TYR A 227 -4.55 -7.66 -7.42
CA TYR A 227 -5.43 -7.34 -8.54
C TYR A 227 -6.41 -8.48 -8.79
N GLN A 228 -5.96 -9.73 -8.82
CA GLN A 228 -6.84 -10.88 -9.04
C GLN A 228 -7.91 -11.02 -7.95
N LEU A 229 -7.52 -10.86 -6.67
CA LEU A 229 -8.46 -10.91 -5.54
C LEU A 229 -9.48 -9.76 -5.59
N LEU A 230 -9.02 -8.55 -5.91
CA LEU A 230 -9.87 -7.36 -6.02
C LEU A 230 -10.80 -7.41 -7.23
N SER A 231 -10.29 -7.84 -8.38
CA SER A 231 -11.06 -8.03 -9.60
C SER A 231 -12.20 -9.03 -9.35
N THR A 232 -11.90 -10.15 -8.68
CA THR A 232 -12.92 -11.15 -8.29
C THR A 232 -13.93 -10.59 -7.29
N GLY A 233 -13.46 -9.87 -6.26
CA GLY A 233 -14.32 -9.24 -5.26
C GLY A 233 -15.25 -8.17 -5.86
N LEU A 234 -14.70 -7.28 -6.70
CA LEU A 234 -15.41 -6.23 -7.41
C LEU A 234 -16.43 -6.81 -8.39
N PHE A 235 -16.04 -7.80 -9.19
CA PHE A 235 -16.95 -8.48 -10.12
C PHE A 235 -18.20 -8.93 -9.37
N ALA A 236 -18.01 -9.69 -8.28
CA ALA A 236 -19.13 -10.29 -7.57
C ALA A 236 -19.95 -9.25 -6.78
N HIS A 237 -19.34 -8.14 -6.35
CA HIS A 237 -20.05 -7.02 -5.73
C HIS A 237 -20.89 -6.22 -6.74
N LEU A 238 -20.33 -5.93 -7.91
CA LEU A 238 -21.03 -5.26 -9.01
C LEU A 238 -22.18 -6.12 -9.53
N ASP A 239 -21.96 -7.43 -9.67
CA ASP A 239 -22.99 -8.35 -10.14
C ASP A 239 -24.20 -8.37 -9.20
N GLU A 240 -23.95 -8.44 -7.88
CA GLU A 240 -24.98 -8.36 -6.86
C GLU A 240 -25.71 -7.00 -6.86
N LEU A 241 -24.96 -5.91 -6.98
CA LEU A 241 -25.50 -4.54 -6.95
C LEU A 241 -26.34 -4.22 -8.20
N LEU A 242 -25.89 -4.66 -9.38
CA LEU A 242 -26.43 -4.23 -10.67
C LEU A 242 -27.37 -5.24 -11.31
N GLY A 243 -27.34 -6.51 -10.89
CA GLY A 243 -28.00 -7.63 -11.56
C GLY A 243 -29.49 -7.44 -11.84
N ASN A 244 -30.21 -6.72 -10.97
CA ASN A 244 -31.63 -6.42 -11.14
C ASN A 244 -31.92 -4.95 -11.48
N GLU A 245 -30.89 -4.11 -11.57
CA GLU A 245 -31.05 -2.66 -11.71
C GLU A 245 -30.89 -2.19 -13.16
N VAL A 246 -29.99 -2.80 -13.93
CA VAL A 246 -29.64 -2.35 -15.29
C VAL A 246 -29.63 -3.51 -16.28
N SER A 247 -29.48 -3.20 -17.57
CA SER A 247 -29.37 -4.25 -18.60
C SER A 247 -28.05 -5.00 -18.51
N ASP A 248 -28.04 -6.25 -19.00
CA ASP A 248 -26.83 -7.07 -19.12
C ASP A 248 -25.71 -6.38 -19.89
N LEU A 249 -26.06 -5.60 -20.92
CA LEU A 249 -25.10 -4.81 -21.68
C LEU A 249 -24.32 -3.84 -20.77
N LEU A 250 -25.03 -2.99 -20.03
CA LEU A 250 -24.38 -2.02 -19.15
C LEU A 250 -23.65 -2.71 -18.00
N ARG A 251 -24.24 -3.77 -17.43
CA ARG A 251 -23.63 -4.55 -16.35
C ARG A 251 -22.29 -5.13 -16.79
N PHE A 252 -22.23 -5.83 -17.92
CA PHE A 252 -20.99 -6.44 -18.40
C PHE A 252 -19.94 -5.40 -18.80
N GLU A 253 -20.32 -4.31 -19.47
CA GLU A 253 -19.37 -3.26 -19.85
C GLU A 253 -18.84 -2.47 -18.63
N LEU A 254 -19.65 -2.27 -17.58
CA LEU A 254 -19.18 -1.67 -16.33
C LEU A 254 -18.26 -2.60 -15.56
N VAL A 255 -18.60 -3.89 -15.48
CA VAL A 255 -17.76 -4.90 -14.87
C VAL A 255 -16.41 -4.94 -15.58
N ASP A 256 -16.40 -5.12 -16.90
CA ASP A 256 -15.18 -5.11 -17.73
C ASP A 256 -14.33 -3.86 -17.45
N HIS A 257 -14.93 -2.68 -17.49
CA HIS A 257 -14.24 -1.42 -17.22
C HIS A 257 -13.61 -1.35 -15.81
N TRP A 258 -14.26 -1.96 -14.80
CA TRP A 258 -13.80 -1.89 -13.41
C TRP A 258 -12.84 -3.00 -13.04
N THR A 259 -12.88 -4.13 -13.74
CA THR A 259 -12.17 -5.35 -13.35
C THR A 259 -11.09 -5.78 -14.33
N ASP A 260 -11.03 -5.20 -15.54
CA ASP A 260 -10.06 -5.58 -16.58
C ASP A 260 -9.18 -4.41 -17.06
N GLY A 261 -7.87 -4.66 -17.14
CA GLY A 261 -6.84 -3.74 -17.63
C GLY A 261 -6.07 -2.97 -16.54
N GLU A 262 -4.94 -2.38 -16.95
CA GLU A 262 -4.01 -1.65 -16.08
C GLU A 262 -4.61 -0.38 -15.46
N ASP A 263 -5.51 0.30 -16.19
CA ASP A 263 -6.21 1.51 -15.74
C ASP A 263 -7.57 1.21 -15.06
N SER A 264 -7.84 -0.06 -14.75
CA SER A 264 -9.10 -0.46 -14.11
C SER A 264 -9.17 -0.03 -12.64
N LEU A 265 -10.38 0.04 -12.11
CA LEU A 265 -10.58 0.27 -10.68
C LEU A 265 -9.91 -0.82 -9.83
N ALA A 266 -9.95 -2.09 -10.25
CA ALA A 266 -9.29 -3.18 -9.56
C ALA A 266 -7.78 -2.95 -9.42
N SER A 267 -7.12 -2.47 -10.48
CA SER A 267 -5.70 -2.13 -10.49
C SER A 267 -5.39 -0.97 -9.52
N GLU A 268 -6.15 0.13 -9.61
CA GLU A 268 -6.00 1.27 -8.68
C GLU A 268 -6.18 0.86 -7.20
N LEU A 269 -7.12 -0.06 -6.93
CA LEU A 269 -7.36 -0.57 -5.58
C LEU A 269 -6.26 -1.52 -5.11
N ALA A 270 -5.67 -2.31 -6.01
CA ALA A 270 -4.58 -3.23 -5.71
C ALA A 270 -3.33 -2.47 -5.30
N ASP A 271 -3.02 -1.41 -6.04
CA ASP A 271 -2.02 -0.43 -5.67
C ASP A 271 -2.35 0.18 -4.31
N GLY A 272 -3.59 0.66 -4.15
CA GLY A 272 -4.04 1.27 -2.90
C GLY A 272 -3.86 0.42 -1.64
N ILE A 273 -4.20 -0.86 -1.73
CA ILE A 273 -4.05 -1.83 -0.65
C ILE A 273 -2.58 -2.20 -0.43
N GLY A 274 -1.79 -2.35 -1.50
CA GLY A 274 -0.35 -2.61 -1.42
C GLY A 274 0.42 -1.53 -0.67
N LEU A 275 -0.16 -0.34 -0.53
CA LEU A 275 0.41 0.77 0.20
C LEU A 275 0.10 0.77 1.70
N LEU A 276 -0.73 -0.15 2.19
CA LEU A 276 -0.97 -0.29 3.62
C LEU A 276 0.17 -1.05 4.30
N PRO A 277 0.52 -0.69 5.56
CA PRO A 277 1.50 -1.45 6.30
C PRO A 277 1.00 -2.89 6.51
N ALA A 278 1.78 -3.84 6.02
CA ALA A 278 1.51 -5.25 6.22
C ALA A 278 1.77 -5.63 7.68
N CYS A 279 0.91 -6.46 8.24
CA CYS A 279 1.05 -7.05 9.56
C CYS A 279 1.56 -8.48 9.51
N PHE A 280 1.32 -9.17 8.39
CA PHE A 280 1.58 -10.59 8.20
C PHE A 280 2.30 -10.85 6.89
N ALA A 281 3.02 -11.96 6.84
CA ALA A 281 3.68 -12.48 5.64
C ALA A 281 3.76 -14.01 5.71
N THR A 282 3.92 -14.64 4.56
CA THR A 282 4.07 -16.09 4.47
C THR A 282 5.51 -16.50 4.17
N PRO A 283 6.01 -17.57 4.81
CA PRO A 283 5.46 -18.24 5.99
C PRO A 283 5.48 -17.38 7.26
N HIS A 284 4.70 -17.79 8.26
CA HIS A 284 4.46 -17.07 9.54
C HIS A 284 5.71 -16.76 10.38
N ASP A 285 6.85 -17.38 10.07
CA ASP A 285 8.13 -17.18 10.73
C ASP A 285 9.03 -16.16 9.99
N ARG A 286 8.62 -15.69 8.81
CA ARG A 286 9.38 -14.70 8.05
C ARG A 286 9.08 -13.27 8.50
N PRO A 287 10.03 -12.34 8.33
CA PRO A 287 9.74 -10.93 8.53
C PRO A 287 8.76 -10.43 7.45
N VAL A 288 7.87 -9.54 7.87
CA VAL A 288 6.88 -8.91 7.00
C VAL A 288 7.56 -8.07 5.91
N ALA A 289 6.90 -7.89 4.76
CA ALA A 289 7.40 -7.14 3.60
C ALA A 289 8.64 -7.72 2.90
N MET A 290 9.21 -8.83 3.39
CA MET A 290 10.38 -9.46 2.75
C MET A 290 10.06 -10.15 1.43
N ALA A 291 8.84 -10.65 1.27
CA ALA A 291 8.41 -11.30 0.02
C ALA A 291 8.43 -10.31 -1.16
N ALA A 292 7.98 -9.08 -0.95
CA ALA A 292 8.04 -8.01 -1.94
C ALA A 292 9.47 -7.60 -2.36
N LEU A 293 10.49 -8.05 -1.62
CA LEU A 293 11.91 -7.83 -1.94
C LEU A 293 12.54 -9.04 -2.67
N ALA A 294 11.76 -9.98 -3.19
CA ALA A 294 12.27 -11.19 -3.84
C ALA A 294 13.24 -10.89 -5.00
N GLY A 295 13.02 -9.80 -5.74
CA GLY A 295 13.92 -9.35 -6.80
C GLY A 295 15.17 -8.61 -6.32
N TRP A 296 15.46 -8.64 -5.01
CA TRP A 296 16.62 -8.05 -4.35
C TRP A 296 17.24 -9.03 -3.33
N PRO A 297 17.59 -10.25 -3.75
CA PRO A 297 17.87 -11.34 -2.83
C PRO A 297 19.00 -11.02 -1.84
N ARG A 298 20.06 -10.33 -2.30
CA ARG A 298 21.17 -10.01 -1.41
C ARG A 298 20.81 -8.92 -0.42
N ALA A 299 20.15 -7.86 -0.87
CA ALA A 299 19.72 -6.79 0.01
C ALA A 299 18.68 -7.30 1.02
N ALA A 300 17.78 -8.20 0.59
CA ALA A 300 16.83 -8.89 1.45
C ALA A 300 17.53 -9.75 2.52
N ASP A 301 18.57 -10.49 2.15
CA ASP A 301 19.36 -11.28 3.09
C ASP A 301 20.11 -10.41 4.11
N LEU A 302 20.67 -9.28 3.66
CA LEU A 302 21.32 -8.31 4.55
C LEU A 302 20.32 -7.65 5.51
N LEU A 303 19.12 -7.28 5.04
CA LEU A 303 18.04 -6.78 5.91
C LEU A 303 17.63 -7.82 6.95
N ARG A 304 17.51 -9.10 6.54
CA ARG A 304 17.13 -10.20 7.42
C ARG A 304 18.18 -10.47 8.50
N GLY A 305 19.46 -10.36 8.15
CA GLY A 305 20.60 -10.56 9.05
C GLY A 305 21.09 -9.29 9.75
N ALA A 306 20.41 -8.16 9.58
CA ALA A 306 20.84 -6.88 10.12
C ALA A 306 20.67 -6.82 11.63
N GLY A 307 21.75 -6.46 12.34
CA GLY A 307 21.70 -6.39 13.79
C GLY A 307 20.87 -5.25 14.38
N GLU A 308 20.54 -4.28 13.53
CA GLU A 308 19.70 -3.14 13.83
C GLU A 308 18.62 -3.04 12.73
N PRO A 309 17.46 -2.41 13.02
CA PRO A 309 16.45 -2.19 12.01
C PRO A 309 16.98 -1.28 10.89
N LEU A 310 16.90 -1.77 9.66
CA LEU A 310 17.32 -1.06 8.45
C LEU A 310 16.13 -0.86 7.51
N ALA A 311 16.26 0.15 6.66
CA ALA A 311 15.43 0.34 5.47
C ALA A 311 16.26 0.11 4.20
N LEU A 312 15.57 -0.16 3.10
CA LEU A 312 16.12 -0.30 1.77
C LEU A 312 15.50 0.75 0.85
N LEU A 313 16.34 1.42 0.06
CA LEU A 313 15.93 2.16 -1.12
C LEU A 313 16.57 1.53 -2.35
N GLY A 314 15.84 1.38 -3.46
CA GLY A 314 16.44 0.83 -4.67
C GLY A 314 15.71 1.13 -5.95
N ILE A 315 16.39 0.88 -7.06
CA ILE A 315 15.84 0.93 -8.43
C ILE A 315 16.20 -0.34 -9.18
N ALA A 316 15.22 -1.01 -9.78
CA ALA A 316 15.47 -2.21 -10.57
C ALA A 316 15.19 -1.96 -12.05
N ALA A 317 15.98 -2.57 -12.93
CA ALA A 317 15.79 -2.41 -14.38
C ALA A 317 14.41 -2.90 -14.85
N ARG A 318 13.89 -3.96 -14.21
CA ARG A 318 12.54 -4.49 -14.50
C ARG A 318 11.44 -3.47 -14.27
N ASP A 319 11.58 -2.59 -13.28
CA ASP A 319 10.56 -1.59 -12.95
C ASP A 319 10.55 -0.43 -13.97
N TRP A 320 11.60 -0.29 -14.76
CA TRP A 320 11.73 0.75 -15.79
C TRP A 320 11.43 0.25 -17.20
N GLY A 321 11.43 -1.07 -17.40
CA GLY A 321 11.25 -1.71 -18.70
C GLY A 321 12.14 -1.08 -19.79
N PRO A 322 11.57 -0.65 -20.93
CA PRO A 322 12.34 -0.10 -22.05
C PRO A 322 12.97 1.28 -21.76
N ALA A 323 12.52 1.98 -20.72
CA ALA A 323 13.07 3.28 -20.33
C ALA A 323 14.41 3.16 -19.57
N TRP A 324 14.81 1.95 -19.15
CA TRP A 324 16.04 1.71 -18.41
C TRP A 324 17.29 2.13 -19.20
N ARG A 325 18.23 2.78 -18.51
CA ARG A 325 19.54 3.18 -19.02
C ARG A 325 20.59 3.01 -17.92
N PRO A 326 21.77 2.42 -18.20
CA PRO A 326 22.82 2.26 -17.20
C PRO A 326 23.26 3.55 -16.49
N ALA A 327 23.13 4.71 -17.16
CA ALA A 327 23.46 6.03 -16.61
C ALA A 327 22.53 6.45 -15.46
N LEU A 328 21.31 5.90 -15.38
CA LEU A 328 20.35 6.21 -14.32
C LEU A 328 20.85 5.81 -12.95
N ARG A 329 21.62 4.73 -12.86
CA ARG A 329 22.29 4.31 -11.62
C ARG A 329 23.17 5.42 -11.05
N GLN A 330 23.89 6.14 -11.92
CA GLN A 330 24.75 7.26 -11.51
C GLN A 330 23.92 8.49 -11.13
N SER A 331 22.80 8.74 -11.82
CA SER A 331 21.87 9.81 -11.45
C SER A 331 21.21 9.55 -10.11
N PHE A 332 20.73 8.33 -9.88
CA PHE A 332 20.18 7.89 -8.59
C PHE A 332 21.18 8.09 -7.45
N LEU A 333 22.42 7.59 -7.60
CA LEU A 333 23.43 7.71 -6.55
C LEU A 333 23.79 9.18 -6.26
N ARG A 334 23.90 10.00 -7.31
CA ARG A 334 24.16 11.45 -7.15
C ARG A 334 23.00 12.17 -6.46
N GLN A 335 21.76 11.90 -6.89
CA GLN A 335 20.57 12.50 -6.31
C GLN A 335 20.43 12.10 -4.84
N LEU A 336 20.60 10.81 -4.53
CA LEU A 336 20.55 10.31 -3.16
C LEU A 336 21.61 10.97 -2.27
N ARG A 337 22.86 11.10 -2.74
CA ARG A 337 23.93 11.80 -2.00
C ARG A 337 23.56 13.25 -1.68
N GLY A 338 22.86 13.94 -2.59
CA GLY A 338 22.38 15.30 -2.37
C GLY A 338 21.22 15.40 -1.37
N LEU A 339 20.45 14.33 -1.19
CA LEU A 339 19.31 14.27 -0.27
C LEU A 339 19.68 13.72 1.12
N LEU A 340 20.77 12.96 1.23
CA LEU A 340 21.22 12.40 2.50
C LEU A 340 21.94 13.44 3.37
N PRO A 341 21.76 13.41 4.70
CA PRO A 341 22.57 14.20 5.61
C PRO A 341 24.06 13.87 5.49
N ALA A 342 24.92 14.86 5.73
CA ALA A 342 26.36 14.66 5.78
C ALA A 342 26.73 13.60 6.84
N GLY A 343 27.59 12.64 6.46
CA GLY A 343 27.98 11.54 7.34
C GLY A 343 26.94 10.41 7.46
N SER A 344 25.90 10.41 6.64
CA SER A 344 24.92 9.32 6.59
C SER A 344 25.62 7.95 6.41
N PRO A 345 25.32 6.94 7.24
CA PRO A 345 25.92 5.61 7.15
C PRO A 345 25.25 4.74 6.08
N ALA A 346 24.67 5.36 5.04
CA ALA A 346 24.05 4.67 3.92
C ALA A 346 25.06 3.75 3.22
N LEU A 347 24.66 2.52 2.93
CA LEU A 347 25.50 1.50 2.30
C LEU A 347 24.93 1.13 0.94
N LEU A 348 25.74 1.27 -0.10
CA LEU A 348 25.51 0.67 -1.40
C LEU A 348 25.67 -0.84 -1.31
N VAL A 349 24.64 -1.57 -1.73
CA VAL A 349 24.65 -3.03 -1.83
C VAL A 349 24.53 -3.39 -3.32
N PRO A 350 25.59 -3.91 -3.95
CA PRO A 350 25.42 -4.51 -5.27
C PRO A 350 24.83 -5.91 -5.12
N GLU A 351 24.05 -6.38 -6.09
CA GLU A 351 23.57 -7.76 -6.07
C GLU A 351 24.68 -8.80 -6.37
N ASP A 352 25.87 -8.38 -6.84
CA ASP A 352 27.04 -9.27 -6.95
C ASP A 352 27.60 -9.65 -5.58
N VAL A 353 27.34 -10.90 -5.17
CA VAL A 353 27.73 -11.53 -3.90
C VAL A 353 29.22 -11.35 -3.56
N ARG A 354 30.11 -11.22 -4.55
CA ARG A 354 31.56 -11.10 -4.33
C ARG A 354 32.01 -9.72 -3.82
N ALA A 355 31.20 -8.69 -4.00
CA ALA A 355 31.58 -7.32 -3.69
C ALA A 355 30.99 -6.85 -2.37
N ALA A 356 31.80 -6.48 -1.37
CA ALA A 356 31.31 -6.03 -0.06
C ALA A 356 30.51 -4.70 -0.15
N PRO A 357 29.45 -4.48 0.67
CA PRO A 357 28.74 -3.21 0.71
C PRO A 357 29.67 -2.02 0.96
N GLN A 358 29.44 -0.91 0.27
CA GLN A 358 30.30 0.27 0.35
C GLN A 358 29.53 1.48 0.88
N PRO A 359 30.11 2.31 1.75
CA PRO A 359 29.49 3.57 2.13
C PRO A 359 29.21 4.45 0.91
N VAL A 360 27.99 4.94 0.80
CA VAL A 360 27.53 5.74 -0.35
C VAL A 360 28.40 6.98 -0.56
N ALA A 361 28.96 7.56 0.50
CA ALA A 361 29.83 8.74 0.41
C ALA A 361 31.23 8.46 -0.19
N GLN A 362 31.64 7.18 -0.31
CA GLN A 362 33.00 6.83 -0.74
C GLN A 362 33.10 6.60 -2.25
N LEU A 363 34.28 6.92 -2.81
CA LEU A 363 34.61 6.65 -4.23
C LEU A 363 34.53 5.16 -4.60
N ALA A 364 34.68 4.26 -3.63
CA ALA A 364 34.52 2.83 -3.83
C ALA A 364 33.09 2.48 -4.32
N ALA A 365 32.08 3.23 -3.86
CA ALA A 365 30.70 3.05 -4.30
C ALA A 365 30.54 3.36 -5.81
N ASP A 366 31.17 4.42 -6.31
CA ASP A 366 31.14 4.75 -7.75
C ASP A 366 31.84 3.70 -8.61
N ARG A 367 32.95 3.12 -8.11
CA ARG A 367 33.65 2.03 -8.81
C ARG A 367 32.79 0.77 -8.86
N GLN A 368 32.16 0.44 -7.73
CA GLN A 368 31.29 -0.72 -7.62
C GLN A 368 30.04 -0.56 -8.50
N LEU A 369 29.47 0.64 -8.58
CA LEU A 369 28.36 0.95 -9.48
C LEU A 369 28.71 0.72 -10.96
N ARG A 370 29.94 1.04 -11.38
CA ARG A 370 30.39 0.80 -12.76
C ARG A 370 30.62 -0.68 -13.06
N ALA A 371 30.98 -1.46 -12.04
CA ALA A 371 31.28 -2.89 -12.18
C ALA A 371 30.07 -3.80 -11.88
N GLY A 372 29.01 -3.27 -11.26
CA GLY A 372 27.86 -4.04 -10.77
C GLY A 372 26.75 -4.27 -11.79
N GLY A 373 25.78 -5.11 -11.39
CA GLY A 373 24.57 -5.42 -12.14
C GLY A 373 23.59 -4.24 -12.27
N ASP A 374 22.52 -4.44 -13.03
CA ASP A 374 21.59 -3.37 -13.37
C ASP A 374 20.81 -2.85 -12.15
N ASP A 375 20.44 -3.73 -11.23
CA ASP A 375 19.69 -3.36 -10.02
C ASP A 375 20.60 -2.70 -8.97
N LEU A 376 20.08 -1.66 -8.32
CA LEU A 376 20.81 -0.83 -7.37
C LEU A 376 20.06 -0.65 -6.04
N SER A 377 20.57 -1.23 -4.95
CA SER A 377 19.98 -1.09 -3.61
C SER A 377 20.90 -0.39 -2.64
N ILE A 378 20.29 0.38 -1.73
CA ILE A 378 20.93 1.14 -0.68
C ILE A 378 20.28 0.76 0.63
N LEU A 379 21.10 0.36 1.61
CA LEU A 379 20.66 0.17 2.98
C LEU A 379 20.86 1.46 3.77
N LEU A 380 19.85 1.79 4.56
CA LEU A 380 19.79 2.98 5.40
C LEU A 380 19.43 2.56 6.82
N PRO A 381 19.96 3.21 7.86
CA PRO A 381 19.41 3.08 9.20
C PRO A 381 17.94 3.48 9.19
N LEU A 382 17.13 2.75 9.96
CA LEU A 382 15.74 3.10 10.12
C LEU A 382 15.62 4.34 11.04
N PRO A 383 15.07 5.47 10.58
CA PRO A 383 14.84 6.62 11.44
C PRO A 383 13.72 6.32 12.44
N PRO A 384 13.51 7.16 13.48
CA PRO A 384 12.41 6.96 14.43
C PRO A 384 11.01 7.13 13.80
N HIS A 385 10.92 7.88 12.69
CA HIS A 385 9.66 8.14 11.97
C HIS A 385 9.82 7.93 10.46
N PRO A 386 8.84 7.33 9.77
CA PRO A 386 8.90 6.94 8.37
C PRO A 386 8.74 8.13 7.43
N SER A 387 8.14 9.23 7.89
CA SER A 387 7.92 10.41 7.04
C SER A 387 9.21 10.92 6.40
N GLY A 388 10.35 10.78 7.07
CA GLY A 388 11.67 11.08 6.49
C GLY A 388 12.03 10.16 5.32
N LEU A 389 11.83 8.84 5.47
CA LEU A 389 12.11 7.86 4.41
C LEU A 389 11.11 7.94 3.27
N LEU A 390 9.82 8.11 3.56
CA LEU A 390 8.76 8.28 2.56
C LEU A 390 9.04 9.52 1.69
N ARG A 391 9.36 10.67 2.31
CA ARG A 391 9.76 11.88 1.57
C ARG A 391 11.07 11.73 0.82
N LEU A 392 12.03 10.97 1.36
CA LEU A 392 13.30 10.71 0.68
C LEU A 392 13.06 9.88 -0.59
N ALA A 393 12.28 8.81 -0.49
CA ALA A 393 11.93 7.95 -1.62
C ALA A 393 11.16 8.73 -2.71
N ASP A 394 10.16 9.51 -2.30
CA ASP A 394 9.36 10.36 -3.20
C ASP A 394 10.21 11.40 -3.95
N ARG A 395 11.03 12.18 -3.22
CA ARG A 395 11.95 13.16 -3.85
C ARG A 395 12.99 12.50 -4.75
N LEU A 396 13.44 11.31 -4.40
CA LEU A 396 14.40 10.55 -5.20
C LEU A 396 13.74 10.08 -6.49
N ALA A 397 12.55 9.50 -6.41
CA ALA A 397 11.75 9.06 -7.53
C ALA A 397 11.42 10.21 -8.48
N GLY A 398 10.89 11.33 -7.96
CA GLY A 398 10.63 12.54 -8.75
C GLY A 398 11.90 13.15 -9.36
N GLY A 399 13.02 13.13 -8.64
CA GLY A 399 14.28 13.69 -9.11
C GLY A 399 14.95 12.88 -10.23
N ILE A 400 14.79 11.55 -10.24
CA ILE A 400 15.28 10.69 -11.32
C ILE A 400 14.23 10.45 -12.42
N GLY A 401 12.96 10.80 -12.14
CA GLY A 401 11.83 10.65 -13.04
C GLY A 401 11.35 9.20 -13.20
N ALA A 402 11.44 8.37 -12.15
CA ALA A 402 11.10 6.95 -12.27
C ALA A 402 10.90 6.19 -10.94
N PRO A 403 10.44 4.92 -11.01
CA PRO A 403 10.16 4.10 -9.85
C PRO A 403 11.35 3.90 -8.91
N VAL A 404 11.11 4.17 -7.61
CA VAL A 404 12.01 3.85 -6.50
C VAL A 404 11.28 2.97 -5.51
N LEU A 405 11.87 1.84 -5.14
CA LEU A 405 11.38 0.96 -4.08
C LEU A 405 11.89 1.43 -2.72
N LEU A 406 11.01 1.46 -1.72
CA LEU A 406 11.30 1.63 -0.30
C LEU A 406 10.81 0.41 0.47
N GLY A 407 11.72 -0.32 1.11
CA GLY A 407 11.39 -1.40 2.03
C GLY A 407 11.78 -1.06 3.46
N ALA A 408 10.86 -1.22 4.41
CA ALA A 408 11.13 -1.15 5.85
C ALA A 408 10.41 -2.30 6.58
N PRO A 409 10.98 -3.53 6.58
CA PRO A 409 10.37 -4.72 7.17
C PRO A 409 10.01 -4.57 8.66
N ALA A 410 10.84 -3.81 9.39
CA ALA A 410 10.58 -3.50 10.79
C ALA A 410 9.25 -2.75 10.98
N TRP A 411 8.79 -1.99 9.98
CA TRP A 411 7.49 -1.32 9.96
C TRP A 411 6.46 -1.98 9.03
N GLY A 412 6.76 -3.15 8.46
CA GLY A 412 5.84 -3.79 7.51
C GLY A 412 5.56 -2.95 6.26
N LEU A 413 6.42 -1.97 5.94
CA LEU A 413 6.27 -1.12 4.76
C LEU A 413 7.07 -1.71 3.61
N CYS A 414 6.44 -1.78 2.44
CA CYS A 414 7.10 -1.94 1.15
C CYS A 414 6.33 -1.11 0.14
N HIS A 415 6.94 -0.06 -0.39
CA HIS A 415 6.30 0.88 -1.28
C HIS A 415 7.16 1.15 -2.49
N ARG A 416 6.55 1.13 -3.66
CA ARG A 416 7.15 1.70 -4.86
C ARG A 416 6.65 3.13 -5.03
N PHE A 417 7.55 4.03 -5.39
CA PHE A 417 7.28 5.43 -5.66
C PHE A 417 7.52 5.66 -7.13
N ASP A 418 6.45 5.75 -7.92
CA ASP A 418 6.52 6.01 -9.35
C ASP A 418 5.97 7.42 -9.67
N PRO A 419 6.81 8.36 -10.13
CA PRO A 419 6.35 9.71 -10.48
C PRO A 419 5.51 9.75 -11.75
N ALA A 420 5.56 8.71 -12.61
CA ALA A 420 4.70 8.61 -13.78
C ALA A 420 3.31 8.05 -13.43
N GLY A 421 3.14 7.45 -12.25
CA GLY A 421 1.90 6.83 -11.81
C GLY A 421 1.53 5.56 -12.59
N GLY A 422 2.50 4.92 -13.26
CA GLY A 422 2.28 3.74 -14.12
C GLY A 422 2.28 2.40 -13.38
N GLY A 423 2.37 2.39 -12.06
CA GLY A 423 2.14 1.22 -11.20
C GLY A 423 2.17 1.62 -9.72
N GLU A 424 2.03 0.64 -8.79
CA GLU A 424 2.08 0.83 -7.32
C GLU A 424 2.81 2.10 -6.89
N SER A 425 2.05 3.19 -6.77
CA SER A 425 2.58 4.52 -6.53
C SER A 425 2.23 4.88 -5.10
N GLY A 426 3.28 5.14 -4.31
CA GLY A 426 3.22 5.52 -2.89
C GLY A 426 1.97 6.31 -2.50
N ASN A 427 1.34 5.95 -1.37
CA ASN A 427 0.19 6.64 -0.78
C ASN A 427 0.50 8.05 -0.26
N ALA A 428 1.68 8.58 -0.59
CA ALA A 428 2.10 9.90 -0.18
C ALA A 428 1.04 10.95 -0.55
N ALA A 429 0.34 10.85 -1.68
CA ALA A 429 -0.76 11.76 -2.01
C ALA A 429 -1.94 11.65 -1.02
N TRP A 430 -2.32 10.42 -0.62
CA TRP A 430 -3.44 10.17 0.28
C TRP A 430 -3.18 10.59 1.73
N PHE A 431 -1.92 10.55 2.15
CA PHE A 431 -1.49 11.00 3.49
C PHE A 431 -0.94 12.44 3.50
N GLY A 432 -1.11 13.21 2.42
CA GLY A 432 -0.70 14.61 2.36
C GLY A 432 0.82 14.83 2.25
N HIS A 433 1.56 13.82 1.80
CA HIS A 433 3.00 13.83 1.56
C HIS A 433 3.42 14.04 0.09
N ALA A 434 2.52 13.85 -0.90
CA ALA A 434 2.79 14.11 -2.32
C ALA A 434 2.07 15.35 -2.88
N MET A 435 1.39 16.14 -2.04
CA MET A 435 0.85 17.41 -2.51
C MET A 435 2.04 18.38 -2.75
N PRO A 436 2.23 18.92 -3.97
CA PRO A 436 3.00 20.15 -4.10
C PRO A 436 2.33 21.22 -3.23
N GLU A 437 3.12 22.08 -2.58
CA GLU A 437 2.55 23.22 -1.87
C GLU A 437 1.61 23.98 -2.83
N PRO A 438 0.36 24.26 -2.44
CA PRO A 438 -0.50 25.09 -3.26
C PRO A 438 0.04 26.51 -3.24
N GLY A 439 0.76 26.86 -4.30
CA GLY A 439 1.11 28.23 -4.65
C GLY A 439 2.62 28.47 -4.77
N LEU A 440 3.08 28.57 -6.01
CA LEU A 440 4.06 29.57 -6.48
C LEU A 440 4.13 29.47 -8.02
N GLY A 441 3.46 30.39 -8.72
CA GLY A 441 3.61 30.62 -10.17
C GLY A 441 2.33 30.42 -10.97
#